data_AF-A0A1M6DPY9-F1
#
_entry.id   AF-A0A1M6DPY9-F1
#
_cell.length_a   1.000
_cell.length_b   1.000
_cell.length_c   1.000
_cell.angle_alpha   90.00
_cell.angle_beta   90.00
_cell.angle_gamma   90.00
#
_symmetry.space_group_name_H-M   'P 1'
#
loop_
_entity.id
_entity.type
_entity.pdbx_description
1 polymer ?
#
loop_
_entity_poly.entity_id
_entity_poly.type
_entity_poly.pdbx_seq_one_letter_code
_entity_poly.pdbx_strand_id
1 'polypeptide(L)'
;MALLDDVKRRLGVFYSDPQKDNDIQSMIDGATAYFKGAGWDISTPDPLALEAVVLYCKMAQSTDPAQLVNHPVLISFITQGRASNVEIQPDNTD
;
A
#
# COMPACT_ATOMS: atom_id res chain seq x y z
N MET A 1 3.21 13.23 -4.79
CA MET A 1 2.10 13.60 -5.68
C MET A 1 1.72 12.46 -6.62
N ALA A 2 2.66 11.80 -7.32
CA ALA A 2 2.34 10.66 -8.19
C ALA A 2 1.49 9.56 -7.52
N LEU A 3 1.86 9.11 -6.31
CA LEU A 3 1.11 8.06 -5.60
C LEU A 3 -0.33 8.47 -5.28
N LEU A 4 -0.54 9.70 -4.79
CA LEU A 4 -1.87 10.23 -4.48
C LEU A 4 -2.74 10.27 -5.74
N ASP A 5 -2.21 10.76 -6.85
CA ASP A 5 -2.93 10.86 -8.12
C ASP A 5 -3.28 9.49 -8.71
N ASP A 6 -2.37 8.52 -8.60
CA ASP A 6 -2.60 7.14 -9.05
C ASP A 6 -3.65 6.42 -8.18
N VAL A 7 -3.57 6.59 -6.87
CA VAL A 7 -4.56 6.05 -5.92
C VAL A 7 -5.93 6.69 -6.18
N LYS A 8 -6.01 8.02 -6.30
CA LYS A 8 -7.25 8.75 -6.63
C LYS A 8 -7.92 8.19 -7.86
N ARG A 9 -7.17 8.06 -8.97
CA ARG A 9 -7.70 7.53 -10.23
C ARG A 9 -8.23 6.10 -10.07
N ARG A 10 -7.52 5.25 -9.33
CA ARG A 10 -7.91 3.85 -9.08
C ARG A 10 -9.06 3.69 -8.09
N LEU A 11 -9.30 4.69 -7.25
CA LEU A 11 -10.49 4.82 -6.39
C LEU A 11 -11.69 5.46 -7.12
N GLY A 12 -11.53 5.90 -8.37
CA GLY A 12 -12.59 6.55 -9.14
C GLY A 12 -12.80 8.03 -8.78
N VAL A 13 -11.83 8.66 -8.12
CA VAL A 13 -11.85 10.08 -7.77
C VAL A 13 -11.14 10.88 -8.86
N PHE A 14 -11.93 11.57 -9.70
CA PHE A 14 -11.44 12.33 -10.85
C PHE A 14 -11.48 13.86 -10.65
N TYR A 15 -11.92 14.32 -9.49
CA TYR A 15 -11.98 15.74 -9.15
C TYR A 15 -10.89 16.11 -8.14
N SER A 16 -10.55 17.40 -8.10
CA SER A 16 -9.63 17.95 -7.11
C SER A 16 -10.45 18.59 -6.01
N ASP A 17 -10.33 18.06 -4.80
CA ASP A 17 -10.93 18.62 -3.61
C ASP A 17 -9.92 18.47 -2.47
N PRO A 18 -9.47 19.56 -1.84
CA PRO A 18 -8.41 19.50 -0.82
C PRO A 18 -8.77 18.61 0.38
N GLN A 19 -10.05 18.58 0.77
CA GLN A 19 -10.49 17.72 1.87
C GLN A 19 -10.41 16.26 1.46
N LYS A 20 -10.88 15.91 0.26
CA LYS A 20 -10.82 14.56 -0.26
C LYS A 20 -9.38 14.09 -0.47
N ASP A 21 -8.49 14.98 -0.90
CA ASP A 21 -7.07 14.69 -1.05
C ASP A 21 -6.43 14.37 0.30
N ASN A 22 -6.76 15.13 1.36
CA ASN A 22 -6.31 14.83 2.72
C ASN A 22 -6.85 13.50 3.25
N ASP A 23 -8.13 13.19 2.97
CA ASP A 23 -8.73 11.92 3.39
C ASP A 23 -8.01 10.73 2.72
N ILE A 24 -7.74 10.82 1.41
CA ILE A 24 -7.04 9.77 0.67
C ILE A 24 -5.58 9.67 1.13
N GLN A 25 -4.92 10.80 1.41
CA GLN A 25 -3.58 10.79 1.97
C GLN A 25 -3.55 10.06 3.32
N SER A 26 -4.51 10.31 4.20
CA SER A 26 -4.64 9.59 5.48
C SER A 26 -4.83 8.08 5.28
N MET A 27 -5.57 7.66 4.25
CA MET A 27 -5.71 6.24 3.90
C MET A 27 -4.40 5.62 3.40
N ILE A 28 -3.62 6.37 2.59
CA ILE A 28 -2.30 5.94 2.10
C ILE A 28 -1.31 5.81 3.27
N ASP A 29 -1.34 6.76 4.21
CA ASP A 29 -0.50 6.74 5.41
C ASP A 29 -0.84 5.52 6.28
N GLY A 30 -2.14 5.23 6.44
CA GLY A 30 -2.62 4.03 7.12
C GLY A 30 -2.17 2.73 6.44
N ALA A 31 -2.25 2.64 5.11
CA ALA A 31 -1.75 1.50 4.35
C ALA A 31 -0.23 1.30 4.57
N THR A 32 0.53 2.39 4.45
CA THR A 32 1.99 2.39 4.63
C THR A 32 2.37 1.91 6.03
N ALA A 33 1.69 2.41 7.06
CA ALA A 33 1.90 1.99 8.44
C ALA A 33 1.55 0.50 8.64
N TYR A 34 0.44 0.03 8.05
CA TYR A 34 0.00 -1.36 8.12
C TYR A 34 1.05 -2.32 7.52
N PHE A 35 1.46 -2.09 6.28
CA PHE A 35 2.43 -2.96 5.60
C PHE A 35 3.82 -2.90 6.25
N LYS A 36 4.27 -1.70 6.66
CA LYS A 36 5.53 -1.53 7.40
C LYS A 36 5.52 -2.27 8.72
N GLY A 37 4.41 -2.21 9.48
CA GLY A 37 4.24 -2.96 10.72
C GLY A 37 4.27 -4.49 10.51
N ALA A 38 3.89 -4.97 9.33
CA ALA A 38 3.98 -6.37 8.93
C ALA A 38 5.36 -6.78 8.37
N GLY A 39 6.34 -5.87 8.37
CA GLY A 39 7.71 -6.13 7.92
C GLY A 39 7.95 -5.95 6.41
N TRP A 40 7.03 -5.28 5.70
CA TRP A 40 7.22 -4.90 4.30
C TRP A 40 7.20 -3.36 4.17
N ASP A 41 8.37 -2.75 3.97
CA ASP A 41 8.46 -1.30 3.78
C ASP A 41 8.10 -0.93 2.33
N ILE A 42 6.95 -0.28 2.17
CA ILE A 42 6.40 0.14 0.87
C ILE A 42 6.55 1.65 0.63
N SER A 43 7.36 2.35 1.44
CA SER A 43 7.56 3.80 1.31
C SER A 43 8.22 4.21 -0.02
N THR A 44 8.92 3.29 -0.68
CA THR A 44 9.31 3.37 -2.08
C THR A 44 8.37 2.48 -2.91
N PRO A 45 7.30 3.02 -3.49
CA PRO A 45 6.29 2.20 -4.16
C PRO A 45 6.86 1.62 -5.47
N ASP A 46 7.19 0.33 -5.44
CA ASP A 46 7.26 -0.51 -6.63
C ASP A 46 5.83 -0.82 -7.15
N PRO A 47 5.66 -1.45 -8.32
CA PRO A 47 4.33 -1.79 -8.84
C PRO A 47 3.47 -2.64 -7.89
N LEU A 48 4.08 -3.59 -7.16
CA LEU A 48 3.37 -4.44 -6.20
C LEU A 48 2.92 -3.65 -4.97
N ALA A 49 3.78 -2.75 -4.46
CA ALA A 49 3.48 -1.82 -3.38
C ALA A 49 2.33 -0.88 -3.76
N LEU A 50 2.29 -0.37 -5.00
CA LEU A 50 1.17 0.43 -5.48
C LEU A 50 -0.15 -0.37 -5.46
N GLU A 51 -0.15 -1.61 -5.97
CA GLU A 51 -1.35 -2.45 -5.95
C GLU A 51 -1.80 -2.76 -4.51
N ALA A 52 -0.86 -2.99 -3.59
CA ALA A 52 -1.15 -3.24 -2.19
C ALA A 52 -1.81 -2.03 -1.50
N VAL A 53 -1.28 -0.82 -1.73
CA VAL A 53 -1.86 0.42 -1.21
C VAL A 53 -3.26 0.63 -1.77
N VAL A 54 -3.43 0.50 -3.08
CA VAL A 54 -4.74 0.68 -3.74
C VAL A 54 -5.76 -0.32 -3.20
N LEU A 55 -5.37 -1.58 -3.05
CA LEU A 55 -6.24 -2.62 -2.52
C LEU A 55 -6.67 -2.31 -1.08
N TYR A 56 -5.70 -1.96 -0.23
CA TYR A 56 -5.97 -1.54 1.15
C TYR A 56 -6.93 -0.36 1.20
N CYS A 57 -6.65 0.70 0.42
CA CYS A 57 -7.52 1.88 0.35
C CYS A 57 -8.93 1.50 -0.12
N LYS A 58 -9.08 0.61 -1.10
CA LYS A 58 -10.40 0.14 -1.55
C LYS A 58 -11.18 -0.56 -0.45
N MET A 59 -10.54 -1.46 0.30
CA MET A 59 -11.16 -2.17 1.42
C MET A 59 -11.55 -1.21 2.54
N ALA A 60 -10.69 -0.26 2.87
CA ALA A 60 -10.90 0.73 3.92
C ALA A 60 -12.08 1.70 3.63
N GLN A 61 -12.58 1.78 2.38
CA GLN A 61 -13.78 2.58 2.07
C GLN A 61 -15.07 2.00 2.67
N SER A 62 -15.11 0.69 2.95
CA SER A 62 -16.31 -0.02 3.42
C SER A 62 -16.08 -0.83 4.68
N THR A 63 -14.87 -0.81 5.23
CA THR A 63 -14.46 -1.68 6.33
C THR A 63 -13.50 -0.92 7.23
N ASP A 64 -13.69 -1.06 8.55
CA ASP A 64 -12.75 -0.51 9.53
C ASP A 64 -11.36 -1.14 9.30
N PRO A 65 -10.30 -0.33 9.14
CA PRO A 65 -8.91 -0.81 9.06
C PRO A 65 -8.52 -1.86 10.11
N ALA A 66 -9.06 -1.78 11.33
CA ALA A 66 -8.79 -2.75 12.38
C ALA A 66 -9.26 -4.18 12.01
N GLN A 67 -10.27 -4.30 11.15
CA GLN A 67 -10.78 -5.58 10.65
C GLN A 67 -9.95 -6.14 9.49
N LEU A 68 -9.06 -5.34 8.90
CA LEU A 68 -8.22 -5.75 7.76
C LEU A 68 -6.96 -6.51 8.18
N VAL A 69 -6.65 -6.57 9.48
CA VAL A 69 -5.37 -7.11 10.00
C VAL A 69 -5.08 -8.53 9.51
N ASN A 70 -6.10 -9.39 9.49
CA ASN A 70 -5.98 -10.79 9.09
C ASN A 70 -6.58 -11.07 7.71
N HIS A 71 -6.74 -10.04 6.87
CA HIS A 71 -7.34 -10.22 5.56
C HIS A 71 -6.43 -11.08 4.66
N PRO A 72 -6.89 -12.24 4.16
CA PRO A 72 -6.03 -13.23 3.53
C PRO A 72 -5.30 -12.70 2.29
N VAL A 73 -5.94 -11.82 1.52
CA VAL A 73 -5.31 -11.18 0.36
C VAL A 73 -4.18 -10.23 0.80
N LEU A 74 -4.38 -9.45 1.87
CA LEU A 74 -3.36 -8.51 2.34
C LEU A 74 -2.14 -9.28 2.90
N ILE A 75 -2.38 -10.40 3.60
CA ILE A 75 -1.32 -11.32 4.04
C ILE A 75 -0.54 -11.86 2.85
N SER A 76 -1.21 -12.27 1.78
CA SER A 76 -0.54 -12.76 0.56
C SER A 76 0.36 -11.69 -0.07
N PHE A 77 -0.11 -10.44 -0.15
CA PHE A 77 0.71 -9.31 -0.61
C PHE A 77 1.93 -9.09 0.28
N ILE A 78 1.77 -9.13 1.61
CA ILE A 78 2.87 -9.01 2.57
C ILE A 78 3.90 -10.12 2.35
N THR A 79 3.45 -11.38 2.22
CA THR A 79 4.35 -12.51 1.99
C THR A 79 5.12 -12.37 0.67
N GLN A 80 4.44 -11.99 -0.41
CA GLN A 80 5.06 -11.77 -1.72
C GLN A 80 6.06 -10.61 -1.69
N GLY A 81 5.65 -9.45 -1.18
CA GLY A 81 6.48 -8.25 -1.12
C GLY A 81 7.71 -8.42 -0.25
N ARG A 82 7.61 -9.17 0.86
CA ARG A 82 8.76 -9.52 1.69
C ARG A 82 9.75 -10.43 0.97
N ALA A 83 9.28 -11.37 0.16
CA ALA A 83 10.15 -12.26 -0.60
C ALA A 83 10.93 -11.50 -1.68
N SER A 84 10.27 -10.60 -2.42
CA SER A 84 10.91 -9.77 -3.45
C SER A 84 11.99 -8.84 -2.91
N ASN A 85 11.88 -8.40 -1.65
CA ASN A 85 12.86 -7.53 -1.01
C ASN A 85 14.18 -8.25 -0.62
N VAL A 86 14.22 -9.58 -0.74
CA VAL A 86 15.40 -10.40 -0.38
C VAL A 86 16.28 -10.72 -1.61
N GLU A 87 15.80 -10.52 -2.84
CA GLU A 87 16.51 -10.97 -4.06
C GLU A 87 17.63 -10.04 -4.58
N ILE A 88 18.04 -9.00 -3.84
CA ILE A 88 19.18 -8.15 -4.23
C ILE A 88 20.28 -8.21 -3.17
N GLN A 89 20.95 -9.36 -3.09
CA GLN A 89 22.32 -9.39 -2.60
C GLN A 89 23.16 -10.12 -3.65
N PRO A 90 23.95 -9.42 -4.50
CA PRO A 90 24.94 -10.10 -5.30
C PRO A 90 25.92 -10.73 -4.31
N ASP A 91 25.96 -12.05 -4.31
CA ASP A 91 26.98 -12.84 -3.64
C ASP A 91 28.34 -12.44 -4.24
N ASN A 92 28.98 -11.47 -3.59
CA ASN A 92 30.33 -11.02 -3.87
C ASN A 92 31.17 -11.38 -2.64
N THR A 93 31.55 -12.65 -2.47
CA THR A 93 32.78 -13.00 -1.77
C THR A 93 33.31 -14.37 -2.21
N ASP A 94 34.37 -14.29 -3.04
CA ASP A 94 35.49 -15.23 -3.33
C ASP A 94 35.23 -16.67 -3.81
#